data_AF-W8YPC1-F1
#
_entry.id   AF-W8YPC1-F1
#
_cell.length_a   1.000
_cell.length_b   1.000
_cell.length_c   1.000
_cell.angle_alpha   90.00
_cell.angle_beta   90.00
_cell.angle_gamma   90.00
#
_symmetry.space_group_name_H-M   'P 1'
#
loop_
_entity.id
_entity.type
_entity.pdbx_description
1 polymer ?
#
loop_
_entity_poly.entity_id
_entity_poly.type
_entity_poly.pdbx_seq_one_letter_code
_entity_poly.pdbx_strand_id
1 'polypeptide(L)'
;MSENDQGRETESFRQAAGASIQAARKLAETYLDRCGVEEAGDNASLLLQHVLGLNRAELLRDGREAFPAERLAAWEEAITRKGRGEPAQYIAGEQWFYGRPFAVTPAVLIPRPETELLVEAVLQAADRLWPQAAGSAGTEASAEALPGSAKPAASALRSAGLEAPASAAAPVVLDVGT
;
A
#
# COMPACT_ATOMS: atom_id res chain seq x y z
N MET A 1 12.16 24.38 -12.32
CA MET A 1 11.73 24.74 -10.96
C MET A 1 12.89 25.44 -10.28
N SER A 2 12.77 26.75 -10.04
CA SER A 2 13.84 27.57 -9.45
C SER A 2 13.93 27.32 -7.92
N GLU A 3 15.11 27.46 -7.31
CA GLU A 3 15.34 27.31 -5.86
C GLU A 3 14.40 28.15 -4.98
N ASN A 4 13.90 29.29 -5.48
CA ASN A 4 12.92 30.14 -4.78
C ASN A 4 11.50 29.54 -4.68
N ASP A 5 11.14 28.57 -5.51
CA ASP A 5 9.82 27.93 -5.50
C ASP A 5 9.73 26.91 -4.34
N GLN A 6 10.81 26.16 -4.11
CA GLN A 6 10.86 25.17 -3.02
C GLN A 6 10.78 25.82 -1.63
N GLY A 7 11.43 26.97 -1.43
CA GLY A 7 11.38 27.69 -0.15
C GLY A 7 9.97 28.16 0.25
N ARG A 8 9.20 28.69 -0.71
CA ARG A 8 7.79 29.09 -0.50
C ARG A 8 6.87 27.91 -0.26
N GLU A 9 7.14 26.77 -0.90
CA GLU A 9 6.34 25.56 -0.74
C GLU A 9 6.55 24.92 0.62
N THR A 10 7.80 24.79 1.10
CA THR A 10 8.08 24.33 2.47
C THR A 10 7.44 25.22 3.55
N GLU A 11 7.36 26.53 3.34
CA GLU A 11 6.74 27.43 4.31
C GLU A 11 5.20 27.31 4.32
N SER A 12 4.60 27.02 3.16
CA SER A 12 3.17 26.73 3.01
C SER A 12 2.77 25.43 3.73
N PHE A 13 3.62 24.39 3.67
CA PHE A 13 3.41 23.15 4.40
C PHE A 13 3.59 23.32 5.92
N ARG A 14 4.57 24.10 6.38
CA ARG A 14 4.69 24.47 7.80
C ARG A 14 3.53 25.33 8.29
N GLN A 15 2.92 26.15 7.44
CA GLN A 15 1.74 26.93 7.83
C GLN A 15 0.50 26.03 8.01
N ALA A 16 0.47 24.86 7.36
CA ALA A 16 -0.50 23.80 7.62
C ALA A 16 -0.34 23.12 9.00
N ALA A 17 0.77 23.35 9.71
CA ALA A 17 1.01 22.87 11.08
C ALA A 17 -0.04 23.31 12.10
N GLY A 18 -0.74 24.43 11.84
CA GLY A 18 -1.87 24.89 12.64
C GLY A 18 -3.23 24.47 12.10
N ALA A 19 -3.27 23.68 11.02
CA ALA A 19 -4.47 23.31 10.30
C ALA A 19 -4.86 21.84 10.54
N SER A 20 -6.05 21.46 10.06
CA SER A 20 -6.55 20.09 10.20
C SER A 20 -5.86 19.11 9.23
N ILE A 21 -5.92 17.81 9.53
CA ILE A 21 -5.44 16.75 8.64
C ILE A 21 -6.04 16.88 7.22
N GLN A 22 -7.32 17.25 7.11
CA GLN A 22 -7.99 17.55 5.84
C GLN A 22 -7.35 18.72 5.08
N ALA A 23 -6.97 19.79 5.78
CA ALA A 23 -6.30 20.92 5.17
C ALA A 23 -4.91 20.53 4.67
N ALA A 24 -4.14 19.77 5.46
CA ALA A 24 -2.85 19.23 5.05
C ALA A 24 -2.97 18.36 3.77
N ARG A 25 -3.99 17.49 3.71
CA ARG A 25 -4.29 16.70 2.49
C ARG A 25 -4.56 17.59 1.28
N LYS A 26 -5.43 18.60 1.44
CA LYS A 26 -5.85 19.45 0.31
C LYS A 26 -4.70 20.29 -0.26
N LEU A 27 -3.82 20.77 0.62
CA LEU A 27 -2.60 21.48 0.21
C LEU A 27 -1.65 20.55 -0.56
N ALA A 28 -1.43 19.33 -0.06
CA ALA A 28 -0.61 18.36 -0.76
C ALA A 28 -1.20 17.96 -2.13
N GLU A 29 -2.51 17.72 -2.21
CA GLU A 29 -3.20 17.47 -3.49
C GLU A 29 -2.94 18.60 -4.49
N THR A 30 -3.12 19.86 -4.07
CA THR A 30 -2.88 21.03 -4.92
C THR A 30 -1.41 21.14 -5.37
N TYR A 31 -0.47 20.83 -4.48
CA TYR A 31 0.95 20.81 -4.81
C TYR A 31 1.28 19.70 -5.82
N LEU A 32 0.80 18.48 -5.58
CA LEU A 32 1.05 17.33 -6.44
C LEU A 32 0.43 17.52 -7.84
N ASP A 33 -0.75 18.14 -7.92
CA ASP A 33 -1.36 18.55 -9.21
C ASP A 33 -0.44 19.50 -9.99
N ARG A 34 0.17 20.49 -9.33
CA ARG A 34 1.13 21.40 -9.96
C ARG A 34 2.40 20.70 -10.44
N CYS A 35 2.80 19.61 -9.78
CA CYS A 35 3.90 18.75 -10.21
C CYS A 35 3.50 17.80 -11.36
N GLY A 36 2.23 17.77 -11.77
CA GLY A 36 1.74 16.87 -12.82
C GLY A 36 1.58 15.41 -12.37
N VAL A 37 1.41 15.18 -11.06
CA VAL A 37 1.19 13.85 -10.51
C VAL A 37 -0.26 13.42 -10.74
N GLU A 38 -0.45 12.27 -11.40
CA GLU A 38 -1.77 11.65 -11.55
C GLU A 38 -2.31 11.15 -10.21
N GLU A 39 -3.64 11.20 -10.04
CA GLU A 39 -4.33 10.78 -8.81
C GLU A 39 -3.76 11.46 -7.55
N ALA A 40 -3.50 12.76 -7.62
CA ALA A 40 -2.86 13.54 -6.55
C ALA A 40 -3.54 13.38 -5.18
N GLY A 41 -4.88 13.36 -5.16
CA GLY A 41 -5.67 13.21 -3.93
C GLY A 41 -5.51 11.83 -3.28
N ASP A 42 -5.41 10.77 -4.08
CA ASP A 42 -5.18 9.41 -3.58
C ASP A 42 -3.73 9.23 -3.12
N ASN A 43 -2.76 9.78 -3.85
CA ASN A 43 -1.36 9.81 -3.40
C ASN A 43 -1.21 10.55 -2.08
N ALA A 44 -1.82 11.73 -1.92
CA ALA A 44 -1.80 12.49 -0.67
C ALA A 44 -2.45 11.71 0.48
N SER A 45 -3.57 11.03 0.22
CA SER A 45 -4.27 10.21 1.22
C SER A 45 -3.45 8.99 1.64
N LEU A 46 -2.76 8.32 0.71
CA LEU A 46 -1.87 7.20 1.01
C LEU A 46 -0.69 7.64 1.87
N LEU A 47 -0.04 8.75 1.50
CA LEU A 47 1.11 9.25 2.25
C LEU A 47 0.72 9.78 3.65
N LEU A 48 -0.49 10.31 3.83
CA LEU A 48 -1.00 10.66 5.16
C LEU A 48 -1.19 9.44 6.05
N GLN A 49 -1.79 8.38 5.51
CA GLN A 49 -1.94 7.11 6.23
C GLN A 49 -0.59 6.60 6.71
N HIS A 50 0.42 6.62 5.83
CA HIS A 50 1.78 6.23 6.17
C HIS A 50 2.40 7.11 7.27
N VAL A 51 2.40 8.44 7.09
CA VAL A 51 3.07 9.37 8.01
C VAL A 51 2.43 9.40 9.39
N LEU A 52 1.10 9.29 9.45
CA LEU A 52 0.34 9.32 10.71
C LEU A 52 0.15 7.93 11.33
N GLY A 53 0.43 6.85 10.58
CA GLY A 53 0.16 5.48 11.02
C GLY A 53 -1.34 5.18 11.15
N LEU A 54 -2.17 5.86 10.36
CA LEU A 54 -3.62 5.72 10.38
C LEU A 54 -4.10 4.92 9.18
N ASN A 55 -5.15 4.12 9.37
CA ASN A 55 -5.87 3.52 8.25
C ASN A 55 -6.86 4.50 7.61
N ARG A 56 -7.46 4.11 6.47
CA ARG A 56 -8.42 4.94 5.74
C ARG A 56 -9.62 5.39 6.57
N ALA A 57 -10.16 4.52 7.43
CA ALA A 57 -11.32 4.84 8.26
C ALA A 57 -10.95 5.84 9.37
N GLU A 58 -9.79 5.66 9.99
CA GLU A 58 -9.25 6.59 10.98
C GLU A 58 -8.97 7.95 10.35
N LEU A 59 -8.38 8.01 9.16
CA LEU A 59 -8.13 9.27 8.46
C LEU A 59 -9.44 10.03 8.14
N LEU A 60 -10.53 9.31 7.83
CA LEU A 60 -11.84 9.92 7.62
C LEU A 60 -12.45 10.44 8.93
N ARG A 61 -12.32 9.68 10.02
CA ARG A 61 -12.80 10.05 11.36
C ARG A 61 -12.06 11.28 11.89
N ASP A 62 -10.73 11.29 11.75
CA ASP A 62 -9.83 12.25 12.41
C ASP A 62 -9.48 13.42 11.50
N GLY A 63 -10.02 13.46 10.28
CA GLY A 63 -9.66 14.46 9.27
C GLY A 63 -9.83 15.92 9.73
N ARG A 64 -10.68 16.20 10.74
CA ARG A 64 -10.88 17.54 11.31
C ARG A 64 -9.94 17.86 12.48
N GLU A 65 -9.25 16.86 13.03
CA GLU A 65 -8.27 17.05 14.09
C GLU A 65 -7.05 17.82 13.58
N ALA A 66 -6.35 18.48 14.49
CA ALA A 66 -5.13 19.21 14.20
C ALA A 66 -4.05 18.26 13.70
N PHE A 67 -3.28 18.69 12.70
CA PHE A 67 -2.15 17.90 12.22
C PHE A 67 -1.04 17.85 13.29
N PRO A 68 -0.50 16.67 13.65
CA PRO A 68 0.54 16.57 14.67
C PRO A 68 1.86 17.25 14.24
N ALA A 69 2.33 18.21 15.02
CA ALA A 69 3.49 19.03 14.66
C ALA A 69 4.78 18.19 14.50
N GLU A 70 4.93 17.15 15.29
CA GLU A 70 6.05 16.21 15.25
C GLU A 70 6.10 15.38 13.96
N ARG A 71 5.01 15.30 13.20
CA ARG A 71 4.92 14.57 11.92
C ARG A 71 5.15 15.45 10.70
N LEU A 72 5.25 16.76 10.85
CA LEU A 72 5.33 17.70 9.73
C LEU A 72 6.57 17.49 8.86
N ALA A 73 7.74 17.26 9.47
CA ALA A 73 8.96 17.05 8.70
C ALA A 73 8.86 15.78 7.82
N ALA A 74 8.32 14.69 8.37
CA ALA A 74 8.10 13.46 7.62
C ALA A 74 7.05 13.65 6.51
N TRP A 75 6.01 14.45 6.77
CA TRP A 75 4.99 14.79 5.78
C TRP A 75 5.56 15.61 4.60
N GLU A 76 6.33 16.65 4.90
CA GLU A 76 6.99 17.49 3.90
C GLU A 76 7.94 16.66 3.03
N GLU A 77 8.74 15.78 3.65
CA GLU A 77 9.64 14.89 2.93
C GLU A 77 8.86 13.95 1.98
N ALA A 78 7.82 13.29 2.48
CA ALA A 78 7.01 12.36 1.70
C ALA A 78 6.37 13.03 0.48
N ILE A 79 5.76 14.20 0.66
CA ILE A 79 5.13 14.95 -0.44
C ILE A 79 6.16 15.48 -1.44
N THR A 80 7.31 15.96 -0.96
CA THR A 80 8.38 16.44 -1.85
C THR A 80 8.95 15.31 -2.70
N ARG A 81 9.19 14.13 -2.11
CA ARG A 81 9.63 12.93 -2.84
C ARG A 81 8.61 12.54 -3.91
N LYS A 82 7.33 12.53 -3.55
CA LYS A 82 6.23 12.26 -4.48
C LYS A 82 6.16 13.26 -5.63
N GLY A 83 6.31 14.56 -5.34
CA GLY A 83 6.34 15.62 -6.35
C GLY A 83 7.52 15.54 -7.30
N ARG A 84 8.61 14.87 -6.91
CA ARG A 84 9.77 14.55 -7.77
C ARG A 84 9.58 13.31 -8.63
N GLY A 85 8.40 12.68 -8.58
CA GLY A 85 8.04 11.52 -9.40
C GLY A 85 8.27 10.17 -8.71
N GLU A 86 8.66 10.14 -7.43
CA GLU A 86 8.80 8.87 -6.73
C GLU A 86 7.43 8.20 -6.50
N PRO A 87 7.27 6.88 -6.76
CA PRO A 87 6.05 6.15 -6.45
C PRO A 87 5.69 6.23 -4.95
N ALA A 88 4.41 6.46 -4.64
CA ALA A 88 3.95 6.60 -3.25
C ALA A 88 4.20 5.34 -2.41
N GLN A 89 4.14 4.17 -3.06
CA GLN A 89 4.40 2.87 -2.47
C GLN A 89 5.85 2.72 -1.99
N TYR A 90 6.83 3.24 -2.74
CA TYR A 90 8.23 3.19 -2.31
C TYR A 90 8.51 4.18 -1.18
N ILE A 91 7.82 5.32 -1.16
CA ILE A 91 7.89 6.26 -0.06
C ILE A 91 7.28 5.62 1.20
N ALA A 92 6.12 4.97 1.07
CA ALA A 92 5.46 4.28 2.17
C ALA A 92 6.16 2.97 2.59
N GLY A 93 6.96 2.38 1.69
CA GLY A 93 7.65 1.10 1.87
C GLY A 93 6.76 -0.13 1.74
N GLU A 94 5.49 0.02 1.36
CA GLU A 94 4.52 -1.08 1.27
C GLU A 94 3.49 -0.94 0.14
N GLN A 95 2.95 -2.08 -0.29
CA GLN A 95 1.84 -2.19 -1.25
C GLN A 95 0.92 -3.36 -0.88
N TRP A 96 -0.39 -3.14 -0.95
CA TRP A 96 -1.38 -4.20 -0.78
C TRP A 96 -1.53 -5.03 -2.06
N PHE A 97 -1.46 -6.35 -1.93
CA PHE A 97 -1.65 -7.31 -3.02
C PHE A 97 -2.28 -8.57 -2.43
N TYR A 98 -3.29 -9.14 -3.07
CA TYR A 98 -4.04 -10.31 -2.56
C TYR A 98 -4.58 -10.14 -1.12
N GLY A 99 -4.97 -8.91 -0.77
CA GLY A 99 -5.48 -8.60 0.57
C GLY A 99 -4.43 -8.69 1.69
N ARG A 100 -3.14 -8.54 1.36
CA ARG A 100 -2.04 -8.49 2.32
C ARG A 100 -1.05 -7.36 1.97
N PRO A 101 -0.40 -6.73 2.96
CA PRO A 101 0.68 -5.78 2.71
C PRO A 101 1.99 -6.51 2.41
N PHE A 102 2.68 -6.06 1.37
CA PHE A 102 4.02 -6.49 1.00
C PHE A 102 5.01 -5.33 1.14
N ALA A 103 6.21 -5.63 1.59
CA ALA A 103 7.28 -4.64 1.66
C ALA A 103 7.79 -4.39 0.24
N VAL A 104 7.89 -3.12 -0.15
CA VAL A 104 8.39 -2.74 -1.47
C VAL A 104 9.51 -1.72 -1.35
N THR A 105 10.50 -1.87 -2.20
CA THR A 105 11.64 -0.97 -2.33
C THR A 105 11.88 -0.68 -3.80
N PRO A 106 12.69 0.32 -4.16
CA PRO A 106 13.05 0.57 -5.55
C PRO A 106 13.74 -0.62 -6.26
N ALA A 107 14.19 -1.63 -5.52
CA ALA A 107 14.81 -2.85 -6.08
C ALA A 107 13.79 -3.89 -6.56
N VAL A 108 12.49 -3.73 -6.28
CA VAL A 108 11.43 -4.67 -6.68
C VAL A 108 10.34 -3.95 -7.47
N LEU A 109 9.59 -4.69 -8.29
CA LEU A 109 8.42 -4.13 -8.97
C LEU A 109 7.26 -3.96 -7.98
N ILE A 110 6.53 -2.84 -8.08
CA ILE A 110 5.30 -2.61 -7.31
C ILE A 110 4.21 -3.56 -7.85
N PRO A 111 3.66 -4.46 -7.01
CA PRO A 111 2.55 -5.34 -7.40
C PRO A 111 1.33 -4.52 -7.85
N ARG A 112 0.69 -4.94 -8.95
CA ARG A 112 -0.49 -4.26 -9.51
C ARG A 112 -1.75 -5.12 -9.33
N PRO A 113 -2.92 -4.56 -9.00
CA PRO A 113 -4.15 -5.33 -8.81
C PRO A 113 -4.49 -6.23 -10.00
N GLU A 114 -4.24 -5.77 -11.23
CA GLU A 114 -4.52 -6.52 -12.46
C GLU A 114 -3.66 -7.80 -12.57
N THR A 115 -2.45 -7.77 -11.98
CA THR A 115 -1.55 -8.95 -11.96
C THR A 115 -2.00 -10.03 -10.99
N GLU A 116 -3.02 -9.77 -10.17
CA GLU A 116 -3.64 -10.82 -9.36
C GLU A 116 -4.25 -11.90 -10.27
N LEU A 117 -4.90 -11.52 -11.37
CA LEU A 117 -5.48 -12.49 -12.31
C LEU A 117 -4.45 -13.44 -12.93
N LEU A 118 -3.23 -12.95 -13.14
CA LEU A 118 -2.13 -13.78 -13.64
C LEU A 118 -1.73 -14.85 -12.61
N VAL A 119 -1.60 -14.46 -11.34
CA VAL A 119 -1.29 -15.39 -10.25
C VAL A 119 -2.39 -16.46 -10.12
N GLU A 120 -3.66 -16.07 -10.21
CA GLU A 120 -4.79 -17.01 -10.22
C GLU A 120 -4.69 -18.02 -11.37
N ALA A 121 -4.40 -17.55 -12.58
CA ALA A 121 -4.25 -18.41 -13.75
C ALA A 121 -3.06 -19.37 -13.61
N VAL A 122 -1.94 -18.91 -13.06
CA VAL A 122 -0.76 -19.73 -12.81
C VAL A 122 -1.06 -20.82 -11.78
N LEU A 123 -1.73 -20.49 -10.68
CA LEU A 123 -2.12 -21.46 -9.66
C LEU A 123 -3.06 -22.54 -10.24
N GLN A 124 -4.06 -22.15 -11.02
CA GLN A 124 -4.96 -23.10 -11.68
C GLN A 124 -4.23 -24.01 -12.68
N ALA A 125 -3.23 -23.48 -13.40
CA ALA A 125 -2.41 -24.28 -14.30
C ALA A 125 -1.50 -25.23 -13.52
N ALA A 126 -0.91 -24.78 -12.42
CA ALA A 126 -0.08 -25.60 -11.55
C ALA A 126 -0.86 -26.79 -10.97
N ASP A 127 -2.10 -26.58 -10.53
CA ASP A 127 -2.97 -27.66 -10.01
C ASP A 127 -3.23 -28.75 -11.07
N ARG A 128 -3.33 -28.37 -12.35
CA ARG A 128 -3.53 -29.31 -13.47
C ARG A 128 -2.25 -30.04 -13.86
N LEU A 129 -1.11 -29.35 -13.82
CA LEU A 129 0.17 -29.87 -14.29
C LEU A 129 0.93 -30.64 -13.22
N TRP A 130 0.79 -30.25 -11.95
CA TRP A 130 1.39 -30.90 -10.78
C TRP A 130 0.34 -31.24 -9.71
N PRO A 131 -0.61 -32.14 -10.01
CA PRO A 131 -1.66 -32.53 -9.06
C PRO A 131 -1.13 -33.14 -7.77
N GLN A 132 0.11 -33.67 -7.77
CA GLN A 132 0.77 -34.23 -6.59
C GLN A 132 1.32 -33.14 -5.64
N ALA A 133 1.63 -31.95 -6.16
CA ALA A 133 2.07 -30.81 -5.34
C ALA A 133 0.91 -30.19 -4.55
N ALA A 134 -0.33 -30.34 -5.05
CA ALA A 134 -1.54 -29.89 -4.37
C ALA A 134 -1.87 -30.70 -3.09
N GLY A 135 -1.21 -31.85 -2.87
CA GLY A 135 -1.60 -32.87 -1.88
C GLY A 135 -0.57 -33.22 -0.80
N SER A 136 0.24 -32.27 -0.31
CA SER A 136 1.10 -32.51 0.89
C SER A 136 0.70 -31.69 2.13
N ALA A 137 -0.44 -31.01 2.09
CA ALA A 137 -1.03 -30.37 3.27
C ALA A 137 -2.17 -31.25 3.82
N GLY A 138 -1.88 -32.04 4.86
CA GLY A 138 -2.85 -32.57 5.83
C GLY A 138 -3.92 -33.53 5.28
N THR A 139 -3.76 -34.82 5.57
CA THR A 139 -4.87 -35.76 5.55
C THR A 139 -5.91 -35.36 6.61
N GLU A 140 -7.08 -34.90 6.19
CA GLU A 140 -8.36 -35.30 6.78
C GLU A 140 -9.57 -34.98 5.88
N ALA A 141 -10.12 -36.07 5.36
CA ALA A 141 -11.52 -36.40 5.09
C ALA A 141 -12.52 -35.33 4.60
N SER A 142 -12.98 -35.58 3.37
CA SER A 142 -14.25 -35.24 2.72
C SER A 142 -15.33 -34.52 3.54
N ALA A 143 -15.76 -33.36 3.03
CA ALA A 143 -17.16 -32.93 3.07
C ALA A 143 -17.50 -32.22 1.75
N GLU A 144 -18.51 -32.74 1.06
CA GLU A 144 -19.03 -32.22 -0.21
C GLU A 144 -19.46 -30.75 -0.09
N ALA A 145 -18.98 -29.89 -1.00
CA ALA A 145 -19.38 -28.48 -1.09
C ALA A 145 -20.12 -28.21 -2.41
N LEU A 146 -21.36 -27.74 -2.26
CA LEU A 146 -22.29 -27.30 -3.30
C LEU A 146 -21.74 -26.16 -4.19
N PRO A 147 -22.20 -26.01 -5.44
CA PRO A 147 -21.76 -24.95 -6.33
C PRO A 147 -22.44 -23.62 -5.94
N GLY A 148 -21.67 -22.69 -5.38
CA GLY A 148 -22.17 -21.34 -5.08
C GLY A 148 -21.64 -20.76 -3.77
N SER A 149 -20.32 -20.68 -3.61
CA SER A 149 -19.71 -19.88 -2.54
C SER A 149 -18.34 -19.40 -3.00
N ALA A 150 -18.14 -18.08 -2.96
CA ALA A 150 -16.89 -17.43 -3.32
C ALA A 150 -15.84 -17.62 -2.22
N LYS A 151 -14.59 -17.90 -2.66
CA LYS A 151 -13.31 -17.95 -1.91
C LYS A 151 -13.12 -19.15 -0.95
N PRO A 152 -11.88 -19.70 -0.82
CA PRO A 152 -10.68 -18.89 -0.59
C PRO A 152 -9.41 -19.27 -1.37
N ALA A 153 -8.86 -18.31 -2.11
CA ALA A 153 -7.45 -18.32 -2.55
C ALA A 153 -6.44 -18.25 -1.36
N ALA A 154 -6.94 -18.16 -0.12
CA ALA A 154 -6.11 -18.14 1.09
C ALA A 154 -5.51 -19.50 1.45
N SER A 155 -5.98 -20.62 0.87
CA SER A 155 -5.35 -21.93 1.10
C SER A 155 -4.13 -22.16 0.21
N ALA A 156 -4.12 -21.64 -1.02
CA ALA A 156 -3.04 -21.85 -1.99
C ALA A 156 -1.75 -21.09 -1.66
N LEU A 157 -1.83 -19.96 -0.94
CA LEU A 157 -0.62 -19.27 -0.45
C LEU A 157 0.03 -19.97 0.75
N ARG A 158 -0.72 -20.83 1.45
CA ARG A 158 -0.25 -21.52 2.66
C ARG A 158 0.71 -22.67 2.30
N SER A 159 0.55 -23.28 1.14
CA SER A 159 1.43 -24.32 0.59
C SER A 159 2.78 -23.80 0.08
N ALA A 160 2.94 -22.49 -0.09
CA ALA A 160 4.20 -21.84 -0.46
C ALA A 160 5.09 -21.45 0.75
N GLY A 161 4.75 -21.86 1.98
CA GLY A 161 5.52 -21.54 3.19
C GLY A 161 5.31 -20.12 3.73
N LEU A 162 4.34 -19.38 3.20
CA LEU A 162 3.98 -18.04 3.66
C LEU A 162 2.85 -18.14 4.70
N GLU A 163 3.20 -18.48 5.95
CA GLU A 163 2.22 -18.50 7.04
C GLU A 163 1.58 -17.13 7.24
N ALA A 164 0.29 -17.12 7.57
CA ALA A 164 -0.48 -15.91 7.82
C ALA A 164 -0.33 -15.50 9.28
N PRO A 165 0.32 -14.37 9.61
CA PRO A 165 0.16 -13.80 10.93
C PRO A 165 -1.22 -13.13 11.04
N ALA A 166 -1.90 -13.38 12.16
CA ALA A 166 -3.10 -12.66 12.54
C ALA A 166 -2.75 -11.18 12.78
N SER A 167 -3.60 -10.29 12.24
CA SER A 167 -3.76 -8.85 12.52
C SER A 167 -2.55 -8.06 13.05
N ALA A 168 -2.19 -6.99 12.33
CA ALA A 168 -1.09 -6.05 12.60
C ALA A 168 0.32 -6.64 12.45
N ALA A 169 0.49 -7.53 11.48
CA ALA A 169 1.81 -8.06 11.16
C ALA A 169 2.56 -7.15 10.19
N ALA A 170 3.87 -7.07 10.40
CA ALA A 170 4.81 -6.42 9.51
C ALA A 170 4.61 -6.90 8.05
N PRO A 171 4.81 -6.01 7.06
CA PRO A 171 4.63 -6.35 5.66
C PRO A 171 5.45 -7.58 5.27
N VAL A 172 4.86 -8.44 4.43
CA VAL A 172 5.54 -9.64 3.95
C VAL A 172 6.68 -9.22 3.05
N VAL A 173 7.91 -9.60 3.40
CA VAL A 173 9.09 -9.35 2.57
C VAL A 173 9.18 -10.46 1.53
N LEU A 174 8.98 -10.11 0.26
CA LEU A 174 9.24 -11.03 -0.85
C LEU A 174 10.71 -10.88 -1.25
N ASP A 175 11.56 -11.84 -0.88
CA ASP A 175 12.89 -11.95 -1.46
C ASP A 175 12.76 -12.60 -2.84
N VAL A 176 13.00 -11.82 -3.89
CA VAL A 176 12.91 -12.32 -5.28
C VAL A 176 14.17 -13.12 -5.66
N GLY A 177 15.21 -13.15 -4.81
CA GLY A 177 16.48 -13.84 -5.07
C GLY A 177 17.25 -13.18 -6.22
N THR A 178 18.48 -12.72 -5.94
CA THR A 178 19.43 -12.33 -7.01
C THR A 178 20.35 -13.50 -7.31
#